data_AF-B8G4Y2-F1
#
_entry.id   AF-B8G4Y2-F1
#
_cell.length_a   1.000
_cell.length_b   1.000
_cell.length_c   1.000
_cell.angle_alpha   90.00
_cell.angle_beta   90.00
_cell.angle_gamma   90.00
#
_symmetry.space_group_name_H-M   'P 1'
#
loop_
_entity.id
_entity.type
_entity.pdbx_description
1 polymer ?
#
loop_
_entity_poly.entity_id
_entity_poly.type
_entity_poly.pdbx_seq_one_letter_code
_entity_poly.pdbx_strand_id
1 'polypeptide(L)'
;MKHRTEIALALLTLFVALALAACGGGQSSPQVKPASTAVPPAPTTAPAAEPAAEQTAASAALTIPCAELVPADELARMIGVKPDNLMETVMLGWTACTWFYTPTGASQQSEFTVQAYTGEETLVKWRMDTDPANRLAGVTVNSLADYVQEGYTWVIPESKLRAVQALQDGRYVFLRFPADNLVLSTESQIADYLAVLFRRLKEKG
;
A
#
# COMPACT_ATOMS: atom_id res chain seq x y z
N MET A 1 38.34 34.31 -23.51
CA MET A 1 37.46 33.76 -24.57
C MET A 1 36.56 32.74 -23.90
N LYS A 2 35.29 33.10 -23.64
CA LYS A 2 34.14 32.72 -24.49
C LYS A 2 34.13 31.19 -24.61
N HIS A 3 33.35 30.41 -23.85
CA HIS A 3 31.90 30.37 -23.92
C HIS A 3 31.31 29.82 -22.60
N ARG A 4 30.91 30.73 -21.71
CA ARG A 4 29.80 30.52 -20.77
C ARG A 4 28.67 31.39 -21.31
N THR A 5 27.41 31.00 -21.09
CA THR A 5 26.16 31.60 -21.62
C THR A 5 25.77 31.00 -22.99
N GLU A 6 24.49 30.64 -23.14
CA GLU A 6 23.83 30.05 -24.34
C GLU A 6 23.50 28.55 -24.31
N ILE A 7 22.89 28.02 -23.24
CA ILE A 7 21.90 26.91 -23.38
C ILE A 7 20.77 27.14 -22.37
N ALA A 8 20.16 28.32 -22.43
CA ALA A 8 19.04 28.70 -21.56
C ALA A 8 18.02 29.51 -22.35
N LEU A 9 17.63 29.06 -23.55
CA LEU A 9 16.58 29.71 -24.34
C LEU A 9 16.11 28.82 -25.52
N ALA A 10 15.41 27.70 -25.28
CA ALA A 10 14.90 26.91 -26.41
C ALA A 10 13.66 26.03 -26.18
N LEU A 11 12.95 26.11 -25.05
CA LEU A 11 11.76 25.28 -24.81
C LEU A 11 10.66 26.11 -24.13
N LEU A 12 10.21 27.14 -24.82
CA LEU A 12 9.13 28.03 -24.36
C LEU A 12 8.16 28.35 -25.50
N THR A 13 7.72 27.33 -26.25
CA THR A 13 6.73 27.50 -27.34
C THR A 13 5.97 26.21 -27.63
N LEU A 14 5.23 25.62 -26.69
CA LEU A 14 4.15 24.67 -27.04
C LEU A 14 3.24 24.37 -25.84
N PHE A 15 2.30 25.23 -25.47
CA PHE A 15 1.07 24.85 -24.74
C PHE A 15 0.12 26.05 -24.63
N VAL A 16 -0.31 26.57 -25.79
CA VAL A 16 -1.45 27.50 -25.88
C VAL A 16 -2.32 27.02 -27.03
N ALA A 17 -3.18 26.03 -26.77
CA ALA A 17 -4.38 25.74 -27.54
C ALA A 17 -5.02 24.49 -26.95
N LEU A 18 -5.98 24.66 -26.03
CA LEU A 18 -7.11 23.74 -25.81
C LEU A 18 -8.04 24.41 -24.78
N ALA A 19 -8.66 25.49 -25.23
CA ALA A 19 -9.86 26.03 -24.62
C ALA A 19 -10.96 26.01 -25.69
N LEU A 20 -12.18 25.69 -25.26
CA LEU A 20 -13.47 25.85 -25.93
C LEU A 20 -13.96 24.69 -26.81
N ALA A 21 -14.78 23.83 -26.20
CA ALA A 21 -16.04 23.37 -26.81
C ALA A 21 -17.04 22.97 -25.71
N ALA A 22 -17.72 23.97 -25.16
CA ALA A 22 -19.03 23.82 -24.55
C ALA A 22 -20.09 24.19 -25.60
N CYS A 23 -21.10 23.34 -25.79
CA CYS A 23 -22.46 23.59 -26.35
C CYS A 23 -23.05 22.22 -26.70
N GLY A 24 -24.10 21.74 -26.04
CA GLY A 24 -25.51 22.11 -26.26
C GLY A 24 -26.27 20.76 -26.29
N GLY A 25 -27.46 20.55 -25.74
CA GLY A 25 -28.59 21.45 -25.60
C GLY A 25 -29.67 21.03 -26.61
N GLY A 26 -30.61 20.16 -26.20
CA GLY A 26 -31.87 19.84 -26.88
C GLY A 26 -32.00 18.40 -27.41
N GLN A 27 -33.16 17.77 -27.58
CA GLN A 27 -34.55 17.98 -27.13
C GLN A 27 -35.36 16.73 -27.58
N SER A 28 -36.12 16.14 -26.65
CA SER A 28 -37.33 15.29 -26.72
C SER A 28 -37.78 14.47 -27.96
N SER A 29 -38.00 13.16 -27.69
CA SER A 29 -39.22 12.31 -27.91
C SER A 29 -39.69 11.92 -29.33
N PRO A 30 -40.62 10.93 -29.51
CA PRO A 30 -40.91 9.66 -28.81
C PRO A 30 -41.15 8.46 -29.78
N GLN A 31 -41.72 7.35 -29.27
CA GLN A 31 -42.24 6.13 -29.95
C GLN A 31 -41.19 5.08 -30.35
N VAL A 32 -41.37 3.77 -30.10
CA VAL A 32 -42.54 2.93 -30.41
C VAL A 32 -42.75 1.82 -29.37
N LYS A 33 -43.99 1.67 -28.93
CA LYS A 33 -44.53 0.50 -28.21
C LYS A 33 -44.83 -0.61 -29.22
N PRO A 34 -44.55 -1.88 -28.89
CA PRO A 34 -45.53 -2.92 -29.18
C PRO A 34 -46.09 -3.49 -27.87
N ALA A 35 -47.42 -3.60 -27.85
CA ALA A 35 -48.14 -4.36 -26.84
C ALA A 35 -47.88 -5.85 -27.06
N SER A 36 -47.68 -6.61 -25.98
CA SER A 36 -48.10 -8.00 -25.96
C SER A 36 -48.36 -8.47 -24.52
N THR A 37 -49.66 -8.66 -24.27
CA THR A 37 -50.30 -9.75 -23.52
C THR A 37 -49.96 -9.95 -22.04
N ALA A 38 -50.97 -9.62 -21.22
CA ALA A 38 -51.08 -9.95 -19.81
C ALA A 38 -51.18 -11.47 -19.59
N VAL A 39 -50.42 -11.97 -18.60
CA VAL A 39 -50.55 -13.31 -18.03
C VAL A 39 -50.90 -13.11 -16.54
N PRO A 40 -51.90 -13.82 -15.99
CA PRO A 40 -52.35 -13.61 -14.60
C PRO A 40 -51.32 -14.12 -13.57
N PRO A 41 -51.23 -13.50 -12.37
CA PRO A 41 -50.26 -13.90 -11.35
C PRO A 41 -50.72 -15.14 -10.57
N ALA A 42 -49.81 -16.09 -10.38
CA ALA A 42 -49.93 -17.16 -9.39
C ALA A 42 -49.38 -16.68 -8.04
N PRO A 43 -49.93 -17.14 -6.89
CA PRO A 43 -49.55 -16.64 -5.57
C PRO A 43 -48.24 -17.27 -5.04
N THR A 44 -47.38 -16.38 -4.55
CA THR A 44 -46.46 -16.46 -3.40
C THR A 44 -45.99 -17.83 -2.91
N THR A 45 -44.67 -18.05 -2.97
CA THR A 45 -43.89 -18.51 -1.81
C THR A 45 -42.52 -17.83 -1.90
N ALA A 46 -42.32 -16.77 -1.11
CA ALA A 46 -41.00 -16.18 -0.92
C ALA A 46 -40.13 -17.16 -0.13
N PRO A 47 -38.89 -17.46 -0.55
CA PRO A 47 -37.92 -18.04 0.37
C PRO A 47 -37.75 -17.05 1.52
N ALA A 48 -37.89 -17.54 2.75
CA ALA A 48 -37.51 -16.79 3.93
C ALA A 48 -36.07 -16.33 3.74
N ALA A 49 -35.88 -15.02 3.64
CA ALA A 49 -34.56 -14.42 3.78
C ALA A 49 -34.11 -14.75 5.20
N GLU A 50 -33.26 -15.76 5.31
CA GLU A 50 -32.37 -15.94 6.43
C GLU A 50 -31.72 -14.58 6.72
N PRO A 51 -31.63 -14.12 7.97
CA PRO A 51 -30.89 -12.90 8.24
C PRO A 51 -29.49 -13.19 7.72
N ALA A 52 -29.08 -12.45 6.69
CA ALA A 52 -27.68 -12.31 6.37
C ALA A 52 -27.08 -11.76 7.66
N ALA A 53 -26.59 -12.67 8.50
CA ALA A 53 -25.75 -12.36 9.62
C ALA A 53 -24.72 -11.41 9.05
N GLU A 54 -24.73 -10.19 9.56
CA GLU A 54 -23.76 -9.16 9.30
C GLU A 54 -22.38 -9.81 9.20
N GLN A 55 -21.93 -10.09 7.98
CA GLN A 55 -20.52 -10.04 7.64
C GLN A 55 -20.12 -8.57 7.53
N THR A 56 -20.52 -7.77 8.51
CA THR A 56 -19.64 -6.77 9.08
C THR A 56 -18.60 -7.57 9.85
N ALA A 57 -17.75 -8.33 9.13
CA ALA A 57 -16.48 -8.75 9.65
C ALA A 57 -15.86 -7.44 10.13
N ALA A 58 -15.84 -7.28 11.46
CA ALA A 58 -15.47 -6.04 12.08
C ALA A 58 -14.18 -5.60 11.40
N SER A 59 -14.27 -4.48 10.67
CA SER A 59 -13.12 -3.65 10.37
C SER A 59 -12.66 -3.18 11.74
N ALA A 60 -11.97 -4.08 12.45
CA ALA A 60 -11.38 -3.81 13.73
C ALA A 60 -10.48 -2.64 13.45
N ALA A 61 -10.85 -1.49 14.03
CA ALA A 61 -10.20 -0.25 13.76
C ALA A 61 -8.75 -0.39 14.24
N LEU A 62 -7.86 -0.73 13.31
CA LEU A 62 -6.47 -0.94 13.61
C LEU A 62 -5.92 0.33 14.25
N THR A 63 -5.60 0.24 15.53
CA THR A 63 -5.10 1.34 16.36
C THR A 63 -3.99 0.83 17.27
N ILE A 64 -3.16 -0.07 16.74
CA ILE A 64 -2.04 -0.66 17.49
C ILE A 64 -0.90 0.36 17.63
N PRO A 65 -0.39 0.65 18.84
CA PRO A 65 0.79 1.49 18.98
C PRO A 65 2.03 0.83 18.37
N CYS A 66 2.98 1.64 17.88
CA CYS A 66 4.24 1.19 17.30
C CYS A 66 5.07 0.33 18.26
N ALA A 67 5.06 0.64 19.55
CA ALA A 67 5.74 -0.15 20.58
C ALA A 67 5.13 -1.55 20.76
N GLU A 68 3.85 -1.72 20.43
CA GLU A 68 3.18 -3.02 20.46
C GLU A 68 3.32 -3.79 19.15
N LEU A 69 3.36 -3.07 18.02
CA LEU A 69 3.56 -3.66 16.70
C LEU A 69 5.00 -4.16 16.53
N VAL A 70 5.98 -3.35 16.93
CA VAL A 70 7.41 -3.70 16.94
C VAL A 70 8.04 -3.22 18.25
N PRO A 71 8.21 -4.12 19.24
CA PRO A 71 8.91 -3.81 20.48
C PRO A 71 10.33 -3.31 20.23
N ALA A 72 10.78 -2.33 21.02
CA ALA A 72 12.08 -1.69 20.82
C ALA A 72 13.28 -2.64 20.98
N ASP A 73 13.16 -3.65 21.86
CA ASP A 73 14.18 -4.67 22.05
C ASP A 73 14.27 -5.62 20.85
N GLU A 74 13.14 -5.94 20.24
CA GLU A 74 13.07 -6.73 19.02
C GLU A 74 13.69 -5.98 17.84
N LEU A 75 13.30 -4.71 17.66
CA LEU A 75 13.90 -3.88 16.63
C LEU A 75 15.42 -3.78 16.82
N ALA A 76 15.88 -3.54 18.05
CA ALA A 76 17.31 -3.43 18.33
C ALA A 76 18.09 -4.71 17.99
N ARG A 77 17.49 -5.90 18.18
CA ARG A 77 18.08 -7.17 17.72
C ARG A 77 18.15 -7.27 16.20
N MET A 78 17.14 -6.75 15.48
CA MET A 78 17.12 -6.77 14.02
C MET A 78 18.09 -5.78 13.38
N ILE A 79 18.27 -4.59 13.95
CA ILE A 79 19.12 -3.53 13.39
C ILE A 79 20.52 -3.45 14.04
N GLY A 80 20.77 -4.24 15.10
CA GLY A 80 22.04 -4.32 15.80
C GLY A 80 22.38 -3.15 16.73
N VAL A 81 21.47 -2.18 16.86
CA VAL A 81 21.63 -0.98 17.71
C VAL A 81 20.29 -0.59 18.31
N LYS A 82 20.30 0.16 19.42
CA LYS A 82 19.07 0.77 19.93
C LYS A 82 18.66 1.91 18.97
N PRO A 83 17.37 2.02 18.57
CA PRO A 83 16.91 3.16 17.78
C PRO A 83 17.07 4.47 18.55
N ASP A 84 17.41 5.54 17.85
CA ASP A 84 17.64 6.88 18.39
C ASP A 84 16.31 7.54 18.76
N ASN A 85 15.34 7.44 17.85
CA ASN A 85 13.99 7.99 18.03
C ASN A 85 12.96 7.23 17.17
N LEU A 86 11.68 7.53 17.43
CA LEU A 86 10.53 6.96 16.74
C LEU A 86 9.62 8.12 16.31
N MET A 87 9.27 8.14 15.02
CA MET A 87 8.13 8.89 14.50
C MET A 87 6.96 7.93 14.34
N GLU A 88 5.88 8.18 15.09
CA GLU A 88 4.69 7.34 15.13
C GLU A 88 3.47 8.12 14.64
N THR A 89 2.62 7.45 13.88
CA THR A 89 1.28 7.94 13.56
C THR A 89 0.29 6.79 13.64
N VAL A 90 -0.65 6.89 14.57
CA VAL A 90 -1.73 5.92 14.78
C VAL A 90 -3.04 6.66 14.55
N MET A 91 -3.84 6.22 13.57
CA MET A 91 -5.21 6.69 13.41
C MET A 91 -6.12 5.48 13.16
N LEU A 92 -7.43 5.69 13.15
CA LEU A 92 -8.39 4.63 12.91
C LEU A 92 -8.09 3.89 11.60
N GLY A 93 -7.80 2.60 11.68
CA GLY A 93 -7.56 1.74 10.53
C GLY A 93 -6.15 1.81 9.94
N TRP A 94 -5.23 2.56 10.55
CA TRP A 94 -3.84 2.54 10.13
C TRP A 94 -2.83 2.88 11.24
N THR A 95 -1.63 2.36 11.08
CA THR A 95 -0.48 2.65 11.94
C THR A 95 0.75 2.77 11.08
N ALA A 96 1.54 3.82 11.27
CA ALA A 96 2.84 3.99 10.64
C ALA A 96 3.91 4.34 11.66
N CYS A 97 5.03 3.65 11.55
CA CYS A 97 6.14 3.71 12.46
C CYS A 97 7.43 3.86 11.65
N THR A 98 8.19 4.91 11.92
CA THR A 98 9.54 5.08 11.39
C THR A 98 10.51 5.23 12.55
N TRP A 99 11.35 4.23 12.73
CA TRP A 99 12.46 4.29 13.67
C TRP A 99 13.71 4.76 12.96
N PHE A 100 14.38 5.74 13.57
CA PHE A 100 15.63 6.27 13.08
C PHE A 100 16.78 5.75 13.94
N TYR A 101 17.89 5.38 13.32
CA TYR A 101 19.03 4.81 14.02
C TYR A 101 20.34 5.07 13.25
N THR A 102 21.45 5.20 13.96
CA THR A 102 22.79 5.16 13.35
C THR A 102 23.41 3.77 13.50
N PRO A 103 23.62 3.00 12.42
CA PRO A 103 24.31 1.73 12.49
C PRO A 103 25.69 1.85 13.13
N THR A 104 26.14 0.82 13.85
CA THR A 104 27.48 0.81 14.47
C THR A 104 28.57 1.03 13.41
N GLY A 105 29.38 2.07 13.61
CA GLY A 105 30.46 2.42 12.67
C GLY A 105 30.03 3.26 11.47
N ALA A 106 28.73 3.59 11.33
CA ALA A 106 28.25 4.53 10.34
C ALA A 106 28.23 5.97 10.89
N SER A 107 28.37 6.95 9.99
CA SER A 107 28.18 8.38 10.30
C SER A 107 26.82 8.92 9.85
N GLN A 108 26.08 8.15 9.06
CA GLN A 108 24.77 8.50 8.54
C GLN A 108 23.68 7.72 9.25
N GLN A 109 22.54 8.39 9.45
CA GLN A 109 21.35 7.78 10.00
C GLN A 109 20.65 6.90 8.94
N SER A 110 20.04 5.83 9.39
CA SER A 110 19.20 4.91 8.64
C SER A 110 17.80 4.85 9.23
N GLU A 111 16.88 4.28 8.47
CA GLU A 111 15.47 4.19 8.82
C GLU A 111 15.00 2.74 8.77
N PHE A 112 14.19 2.33 9.74
CA PHE A 112 13.35 1.15 9.66
C PHE A 112 11.90 1.59 9.72
N THR A 113 11.10 1.25 8.71
CA THR A 113 9.69 1.67 8.61
C THR A 113 8.77 0.46 8.58
N VAL A 114 7.70 0.52 9.36
CA VAL A 114 6.57 -0.40 9.31
C VAL A 114 5.28 0.42 9.17
N GLN A 115 4.44 0.09 8.19
CA GLN A 115 3.10 0.65 8.07
C GLN A 115 2.11 -0.51 7.97
N ALA A 116 0.98 -0.40 8.67
CA ALA A 116 -0.07 -1.40 8.70
C ALA A 116 -1.44 -0.75 8.49
N TYR A 117 -2.29 -1.41 7.72
CA TYR A 117 -3.61 -0.87 7.31
C TYR A 117 -4.69 -1.95 7.37
N THR A 118 -5.92 -1.54 7.68
CA THR A 118 -7.15 -2.33 7.50
C THR A 118 -8.04 -1.68 6.44
N GLY A 119 -8.39 -2.41 5.36
CA GLY A 119 -9.30 -1.93 4.31
C GLY A 119 -8.62 -1.42 3.02
N GLU A 120 -9.38 -0.67 2.20
CA GLU A 120 -8.87 -0.11 0.93
C GLU A 120 -7.77 0.92 1.16
N GLU A 121 -6.66 0.72 0.44
CA GLU A 121 -5.36 1.26 0.76
C GLU A 121 -4.95 2.32 -0.28
N THR A 122 -4.79 3.58 0.14
CA THR A 122 -4.46 4.70 -0.77
C THR A 122 -3.26 5.54 -0.35
N LEU A 123 -2.57 5.22 0.75
CA LEU A 123 -1.62 6.15 1.38
C LEU A 123 -0.13 5.78 1.23
N VAL A 124 0.23 4.55 0.84
CA VAL A 124 1.64 4.15 0.75
C VAL A 124 2.24 4.56 -0.59
N LYS A 125 3.02 5.65 -0.58
CA LYS A 125 3.65 6.23 -1.79
C LYS A 125 4.60 5.30 -2.55
N TRP A 126 5.12 4.27 -1.88
CA TRP A 126 6.08 3.35 -2.46
C TRP A 126 5.49 1.95 -2.71
N ARG A 127 4.16 1.81 -2.74
CA ARG A 127 3.50 0.55 -3.10
C ARG A 127 4.04 0.00 -4.42
N MET A 128 4.20 -1.32 -4.52
CA MET A 128 4.60 -1.95 -5.76
C MET A 128 3.47 -1.84 -6.78
N ASP A 129 3.80 -1.41 -7.99
CA ASP A 129 2.90 -1.62 -9.12
C ASP A 129 2.95 -3.10 -9.53
N THR A 130 1.84 -3.78 -9.32
CA THR A 130 1.72 -5.20 -9.63
C THR A 130 1.75 -5.45 -11.13
N ASP A 131 1.42 -4.46 -11.98
CA ASP A 131 1.58 -4.53 -13.43
C ASP A 131 3.07 -4.47 -13.80
N PRO A 132 3.66 -5.54 -14.36
CA PRO A 132 5.05 -5.55 -14.79
C PRO A 132 5.41 -4.42 -15.77
N ALA A 133 4.44 -3.93 -16.56
CA ALA A 133 4.66 -2.86 -17.54
C ALA A 133 4.98 -1.50 -16.89
N ASN A 134 4.51 -1.28 -15.66
CA ASN A 134 4.68 -0.02 -14.93
C ASN A 134 5.87 -0.05 -13.97
N ARG A 135 6.54 -1.20 -13.83
CA ARG A 135 7.70 -1.33 -12.93
C ARG A 135 8.89 -0.57 -13.47
N LEU A 136 9.64 0.07 -12.58
CA LEU A 136 10.90 0.71 -12.92
C LEU A 136 11.87 -0.31 -13.53
N ALA A 137 12.50 0.05 -14.65
CA ALA A 137 13.46 -0.80 -15.32
C ALA A 137 14.63 -1.15 -14.38
N GLY A 138 15.00 -2.44 -14.32
CA GLY A 138 16.07 -2.93 -13.45
C GLY A 138 15.66 -3.24 -12.01
N VAL A 139 14.38 -3.06 -11.65
CA VAL A 139 13.85 -3.54 -10.36
C VAL A 139 13.46 -5.00 -10.47
N THR A 140 14.18 -5.87 -9.76
CA THR A 140 13.77 -7.26 -9.53
C THR A 140 12.78 -7.31 -8.38
N VAL A 141 11.61 -7.90 -8.66
CA VAL A 141 10.54 -8.11 -7.67
C VAL A 141 10.42 -9.60 -7.40
N ASN A 142 10.56 -9.98 -6.14
CA ASN A 142 10.41 -11.35 -5.67
C ASN A 142 9.04 -11.51 -5.02
N SER A 143 8.36 -12.61 -5.37
CA SER A 143 7.07 -12.95 -4.78
C SER A 143 7.24 -13.52 -3.38
N LEU A 144 6.31 -13.22 -2.49
CA LEU A 144 6.14 -13.82 -1.17
C LEU A 144 4.85 -14.65 -1.08
N ALA A 145 4.21 -14.95 -2.22
CA ALA A 145 2.91 -15.63 -2.28
C ALA A 145 2.90 -17.05 -1.67
N ASP A 146 4.07 -17.68 -1.49
CA ASP A 146 4.18 -18.96 -0.78
C ASP A 146 3.98 -18.81 0.74
N TYR A 147 4.03 -17.58 1.26
CA TYR A 147 4.00 -17.28 2.70
C TYR A 147 2.79 -16.45 3.14
N VAL A 148 2.26 -15.61 2.26
CA VAL A 148 1.14 -14.67 2.52
C VAL A 148 0.18 -14.67 1.33
N GLN A 149 -1.07 -14.22 1.54
CA GLN A 149 -2.10 -14.20 0.49
C GLN A 149 -1.68 -13.40 -0.76
N GLU A 150 -1.08 -12.23 -0.56
CA GLU A 150 -0.43 -11.45 -1.61
C GLU A 150 0.83 -10.83 -1.01
N GLY A 151 1.98 -10.91 -1.68
CA GLY A 151 3.17 -10.26 -1.15
C GLY A 151 4.33 -10.19 -2.12
N TYR A 152 5.13 -9.14 -1.96
CA TYR A 152 6.26 -8.80 -2.81
C TYR A 152 7.39 -8.17 -2.00
N THR A 153 8.63 -8.43 -2.42
CA THR A 153 9.79 -7.68 -1.95
C THR A 153 10.68 -7.27 -3.11
N TRP A 154 11.28 -6.09 -3.01
CA TRP A 154 12.19 -5.56 -4.01
C TRP A 154 13.17 -4.58 -3.37
N VAL A 155 14.25 -4.26 -4.08
CA VAL A 155 15.19 -3.22 -3.67
C VAL A 155 14.93 -1.98 -4.51
N ILE A 156 14.77 -0.83 -3.85
CA ILE A 156 14.61 0.49 -4.48
C ILE A 156 16.01 0.95 -4.95
N PRO A 157 16.26 1.07 -6.26
CA PRO A 157 17.60 1.29 -6.79
C PRO A 157 18.30 2.55 -6.27
N GLU A 158 17.57 3.64 -6.08
CA GLU A 158 18.10 4.96 -5.72
C GLU A 158 18.48 5.04 -4.24
N SER A 159 17.68 4.43 -3.37
CA SER A 159 17.86 4.52 -1.92
C SER A 159 18.57 3.32 -1.31
N LYS A 160 18.73 2.22 -2.06
CA LYS A 160 19.25 0.93 -1.57
C LYS A 160 18.46 0.39 -0.38
N LEU A 161 17.20 0.80 -0.26
CA LEU A 161 16.27 0.25 0.71
C LEU A 161 15.55 -0.94 0.09
N ARG A 162 15.40 -2.01 0.88
CA ARG A 162 14.45 -3.07 0.59
C ARG A 162 13.07 -2.60 1.02
N ALA A 163 12.11 -2.78 0.12
CA ALA A 163 10.69 -2.59 0.40
C ALA A 163 9.98 -3.95 0.37
N VAL A 164 8.93 -4.05 1.19
CA VAL A 164 8.07 -5.22 1.31
C VAL A 164 6.63 -4.74 1.36
N GLN A 165 5.78 -5.39 0.59
CA GLN A 165 4.33 -5.27 0.63
C GLN A 165 3.75 -6.65 0.88
N ALA A 166 2.83 -6.77 1.83
CA ALA A 166 2.13 -8.02 2.10
C ALA A 166 0.68 -7.76 2.50
N LEU A 167 -0.22 -8.63 2.06
CA LEU A 167 -1.62 -8.70 2.45
C LEU A 167 -1.87 -10.06 3.10
N GLN A 168 -2.55 -10.04 4.23
CA GLN A 168 -3.05 -11.23 4.89
C GLN A 168 -4.35 -10.89 5.63
N ASP A 169 -5.41 -11.64 5.36
CA ASP A 169 -6.70 -11.55 6.07
C ASP A 169 -7.29 -10.12 6.09
N GLY A 170 -7.21 -9.43 4.94
CA GLY A 170 -7.72 -8.06 4.77
C GLY A 170 -6.88 -6.97 5.42
N ARG A 171 -5.64 -7.30 5.84
CA ARG A 171 -4.69 -6.37 6.46
C ARG A 171 -3.44 -6.27 5.63
N TYR A 172 -2.99 -5.04 5.38
CA TYR A 172 -1.73 -4.80 4.70
C TYR A 172 -0.62 -4.52 5.70
N VAL A 173 0.58 -5.01 5.39
CA VAL A 173 1.84 -4.66 6.06
C VAL A 173 2.85 -4.23 5.00
N PHE A 174 3.50 -3.10 5.31
CA PHE A 174 4.48 -2.43 4.49
C PHE A 174 5.77 -2.27 5.30
N LEU A 175 6.87 -2.84 4.82
CA LEU A 175 8.19 -2.66 5.43
C LEU A 175 9.13 -1.90 4.50
N ARG A 176 9.98 -1.04 5.07
CA ARG A 176 11.10 -0.43 4.37
C ARG A 176 12.32 -0.35 5.28
N PHE A 177 13.44 -0.89 4.85
CA PHE A 177 14.68 -0.99 5.64
C PHE A 177 15.92 -1.11 4.73
N PRO A 178 17.15 -0.92 5.22
CA PRO A 178 18.36 -1.08 4.40
C PRO A 178 18.45 -2.47 3.76
N ALA A 179 18.77 -2.54 2.47
CA ALA A 179 18.77 -3.80 1.74
C ALA A 179 19.85 -4.80 2.20
N ASP A 180 20.86 -4.33 2.93
CA ASP A 180 21.93 -5.11 3.55
C ASP A 180 21.59 -5.58 4.98
N ASN A 181 20.34 -5.42 5.44
CA ASN A 181 19.90 -5.97 6.72
C ASN A 181 20.03 -7.50 6.73
N LEU A 182 20.89 -8.02 7.59
CA LEU A 182 21.22 -9.45 7.66
C LEU A 182 20.07 -10.31 8.24
N VAL A 183 19.21 -9.73 9.08
CA VAL A 183 18.11 -10.44 9.74
C VAL A 183 16.93 -10.61 8.78
N LEU A 184 16.76 -9.69 7.82
CA LEU A 184 15.69 -9.68 6.82
C LEU A 184 16.24 -9.77 5.38
N SER A 185 17.30 -10.58 5.19
CA SER A 185 18.05 -10.64 3.93
C SER A 185 17.42 -11.50 2.84
N THR A 186 16.55 -12.44 3.23
CA THR A 186 15.91 -13.44 2.36
C THR A 186 14.40 -13.39 2.45
N GLU A 187 13.71 -13.92 1.44
CA GLU A 187 12.25 -14.02 1.38
C GLU A 187 11.67 -14.77 2.58
N SER A 188 12.29 -15.88 3.00
CA SER A 188 11.82 -16.66 4.17
C SER A 188 11.97 -15.89 5.47
N GLN A 189 13.09 -15.20 5.69
CA GLN A 189 13.28 -14.36 6.88
C GLN A 189 12.28 -13.19 6.93
N ILE A 190 12.01 -12.57 5.77
CA ILE A 190 11.00 -11.52 5.66
C ILE A 190 9.62 -12.10 5.98
N ALA A 191 9.29 -13.27 5.44
CA ALA A 191 8.03 -13.96 5.69
C ALA A 191 7.83 -14.33 7.17
N ASP A 192 8.86 -14.86 7.83
CA ASP A 192 8.82 -15.17 9.26
C ASP A 192 8.49 -13.91 10.09
N TYR A 193 9.09 -12.77 9.73
CA TYR A 193 8.81 -11.52 10.40
C TYR A 193 7.41 -10.97 10.08
N LEU A 194 6.95 -11.08 8.83
CA LEU A 194 5.58 -10.74 8.45
C LEU A 194 4.55 -11.56 9.24
N ALA A 195 4.79 -12.85 9.47
CA ALA A 195 3.91 -13.70 10.28
C ALA A 195 3.79 -13.18 11.72
N VAL A 196 4.89 -12.71 12.31
CA VAL A 196 4.87 -12.06 13.64
C VAL A 196 4.01 -10.81 13.63
N LEU A 197 4.17 -9.94 12.61
CA LEU A 197 3.41 -8.70 12.49
C LEU A 197 1.92 -8.97 12.29
N PHE A 198 1.54 -9.85 11.35
CA PHE A 198 0.15 -10.21 11.11
C PHE A 198 -0.52 -10.84 12.34
N ARG A 199 0.20 -11.68 13.09
CA ARG A 199 -0.30 -12.20 14.37
C ARG A 199 -0.58 -11.07 15.36
N ARG A 200 0.37 -10.13 15.55
CA ARG A 200 0.18 -8.98 16.46
C ARG A 200 -0.99 -8.11 16.05
N LEU A 201 -1.10 -7.84 14.75
CA LEU A 201 -2.24 -7.14 14.21
C LEU A 201 -3.51 -7.90 14.61
N LYS A 202 -3.62 -9.19 14.32
CA LYS A 202 -4.81 -10.00 14.63
C LYS A 202 -5.18 -10.00 16.12
N GLU A 203 -4.18 -10.03 17.01
CA GLU A 203 -4.38 -10.12 18.46
C GLU A 203 -4.67 -8.78 19.12
N LYS A 204 -4.20 -7.66 18.55
CA LYS A 204 -4.16 -6.35 19.23
C LYS A 204 -4.74 -5.19 18.43
N GLY A 205 -5.06 -5.40 17.16
CA GLY A 205 -5.59 -4.40 16.22
C GLY A 205 -6.96 -4.79 15.71
#